data_AF-A0AAV0XT76-F1
#
_entry.id   AF-A0AAV0XT76-F1
#
_cell.length_a   1.000
_cell.length_b   1.000
_cell.length_c   1.000
_cell.angle_alpha   90.00
_cell.angle_beta   90.00
_cell.angle_gamma   90.00
#
_symmetry.space_group_name_H-M   'P 1'
#
loop_
_entity.id
_entity.type
_entity.pdbx_description
1 polymer ?
#
loop_
_entity_poly.entity_id
_entity_poly.type
_entity_poly.pdbx_seq_one_letter_code
_entity_poly.pdbx_strand_id
1 'polypeptide(L)'
;MEYGIADLMNFSNSSDWSITARVLNKTDILKFKNGNGKYFSTILIDKTTDIRAIAFGDDVDRLFSQLKVKHVYNIKNGEIKKADKAYNNTKHDYEIIFNSSTIIIERFGVTDIPSHPQLKTIEHVFSMVVKTLIDTIGVIIKIEDPQEKNGKHKLRNIILADHTGQVDVTLWDSKATDFNAKEEDIMSIIGGKIIDYKNVKKISVTLSSKVEINPRWNETLNLQNWYKGFEKKKLLNLSQVSVGSQELNMFENSQSFRNKTEYERILQQMKIDDDLISKRLLELNDEEHKIESERADLNFKKQRLSIERDSIQSRLEN
;
A
#
# COMPACT_ATOMS: atom_id res chain seq x y z
N MET A 1 -9.08 -25.96 3.25
CA MET A 1 -9.01 -24.99 2.14
C MET A 1 -8.26 -23.77 2.62
N GLU A 2 -7.58 -23.06 1.73
CA GLU A 2 -6.77 -21.88 2.07
C GLU A 2 -7.55 -20.63 1.66
N TYR A 3 -7.66 -19.67 2.56
CA TYR A 3 -8.48 -18.46 2.41
C TYR A 3 -7.61 -17.20 2.38
N GLY A 4 -8.15 -16.13 1.80
CA GLY A 4 -7.57 -14.80 1.95
C GLY A 4 -7.84 -14.25 3.35
N ILE A 5 -6.94 -13.40 3.85
CA ILE A 5 -7.11 -12.69 5.12
C ILE A 5 -8.41 -11.88 5.12
N ALA A 6 -8.76 -11.26 4.00
CA ALA A 6 -9.99 -10.47 3.86
C ALA A 6 -11.27 -11.30 4.13
N ASP A 7 -11.22 -12.62 3.96
CA ASP A 7 -12.39 -13.50 4.15
C ASP A 7 -12.52 -14.01 5.60
N LEU A 8 -11.54 -13.72 6.47
CA LEU A 8 -11.50 -14.27 7.83
C LEU A 8 -12.70 -13.86 8.70
N MET A 9 -13.35 -12.73 8.40
CA MET A 9 -14.57 -12.32 9.08
C MET A 9 -15.70 -13.38 9.03
N ASN A 10 -15.72 -14.21 7.97
CA ASN A 10 -16.70 -15.28 7.79
C ASN A 10 -16.49 -16.44 8.78
N PHE A 11 -15.37 -16.46 9.50
CA PHE A 11 -14.98 -17.49 10.45
C PHE A 11 -15.02 -17.00 11.90
N SER A 12 -15.72 -15.91 12.20
CA SER A 12 -15.89 -15.40 13.59
C SER A 12 -16.45 -16.44 14.59
N ASN A 13 -17.20 -17.44 14.10
CA ASN A 13 -17.72 -18.55 14.91
C ASN A 13 -17.08 -19.91 14.57
N SER A 14 -16.01 -19.95 13.77
CA SER A 14 -15.35 -21.18 13.35
C SER A 14 -13.85 -21.10 13.61
N SER A 15 -13.29 -22.20 14.12
CA SER A 15 -11.83 -22.34 14.26
C SER A 15 -11.19 -23.07 13.07
N ASP A 16 -11.97 -23.48 12.06
CA ASP A 16 -11.47 -24.18 10.89
C ASP A 16 -11.23 -23.19 9.73
N TRP A 17 -10.07 -22.55 9.76
CA TRP A 17 -9.58 -21.70 8.69
C TRP A 17 -8.07 -21.87 8.53
N SER A 18 -7.58 -21.60 7.33
CA SER A 18 -6.16 -21.59 7.01
C SER A 18 -5.84 -20.43 6.09
N ILE A 19 -4.76 -19.70 6.40
CA ILE A 19 -4.21 -18.64 5.55
C ILE A 19 -2.72 -18.91 5.31
N THR A 20 -2.16 -18.35 4.24
CA THR A 20 -0.71 -18.18 4.13
C THR A 20 -0.37 -16.69 4.11
N ALA A 21 0.42 -16.26 5.09
CA ALA A 21 0.68 -14.85 5.34
C ALA A 21 2.14 -14.60 5.72
N ARG A 22 2.63 -13.42 5.37
CA ARG A 22 3.94 -12.91 5.80
C ARG A 22 3.79 -12.13 7.11
N VAL A 23 4.74 -12.31 8.02
CA VAL A 23 4.85 -11.49 9.23
C VAL A 23 5.46 -10.12 8.84
N LEU A 24 4.67 -9.06 8.84
CA LEU A 24 5.14 -7.69 8.57
C LEU A 24 5.83 -7.05 9.78
N ASN A 25 5.27 -7.24 10.97
CA ASN A 25 5.85 -6.75 12.21
C ASN A 25 5.60 -7.75 13.33
N LYS A 26 6.40 -7.64 14.39
CA LYS A 26 6.19 -8.35 15.65
C LYS A 26 6.63 -7.43 16.77
N THR A 27 5.83 -7.31 17.82
CA THR A 27 6.22 -6.60 19.04
C THR A 27 7.18 -7.44 19.85
N ASP A 28 7.89 -6.83 20.79
CA ASP A 28 8.49 -7.58 21.90
C ASP A 28 7.41 -8.25 22.75
N ILE A 29 7.84 -9.10 23.69
CA ILE A 29 6.96 -9.65 24.71
C ILE A 29 6.61 -8.54 25.69
N LEU A 30 5.33 -8.15 25.70
CA LEU A 30 4.79 -7.11 26.57
C LEU A 30 4.08 -7.75 27.76
N LYS A 31 4.07 -7.03 28.88
CA LYS A 31 3.29 -7.38 30.08
C LYS A 31 1.98 -6.60 30.10
N PHE A 32 0.94 -7.17 30.69
CA PHE A 32 -0.28 -6.40 30.96
C PHE A 32 0.00 -5.28 31.97
N LYS A 33 -0.63 -4.11 31.78
CA LYS A 33 -0.48 -2.98 32.70
C LYS A 33 -1.01 -3.30 34.10
N ASN A 34 -2.14 -4.01 34.16
CA ASN A 34 -2.88 -4.30 35.39
C ASN A 34 -3.17 -5.81 35.48
N GLY A 35 -2.14 -6.64 35.71
CA GLY A 35 -2.33 -8.08 35.92
C GLY A 35 -1.06 -8.90 35.71
N ASN A 36 -1.17 -10.19 36.04
CA ASN A 36 -0.14 -11.17 35.72
C ASN A 36 -0.41 -11.75 34.33
N GLY A 37 0.51 -11.55 33.40
CA GLY A 37 0.45 -12.14 32.09
C GLY A 37 1.33 -11.42 31.08
N LYS A 38 1.55 -12.08 29.95
CA LYS A 38 2.37 -11.60 28.84
C LYS A 38 1.64 -11.81 27.53
N TYR A 39 1.96 -10.98 26.56
CA TYR A 39 1.47 -11.11 25.21
C TYR A 39 2.51 -10.59 24.21
N PHE A 40 2.39 -11.03 22.97
CA PHE A 40 2.98 -10.30 21.86
C PHE A 40 1.94 -10.19 20.76
N SER A 41 2.09 -9.20 19.90
CA SER A 41 1.27 -9.07 18.71
C SER A 41 2.12 -8.99 17.45
N THR A 42 1.53 -9.41 16.34
CA THR A 42 2.14 -9.43 15.01
C THR A 42 1.14 -8.89 14.01
N ILE A 43 1.63 -8.25 12.95
CA ILE A 43 0.83 -7.97 11.76
C ILE A 43 1.16 -9.01 10.71
N LEU A 44 0.13 -9.68 10.21
CA LEU A 44 0.19 -10.65 9.12
C LEU A 44 -0.37 -10.00 7.86
N ILE A 45 0.22 -10.29 6.70
CA ILE A 45 -0.26 -9.81 5.41
C ILE A 45 -0.29 -10.94 4.37
N ASP A 46 -1.28 -10.87 3.50
CA ASP A 46 -1.35 -11.65 2.27
C ASP A 46 -1.63 -10.72 1.09
N LYS A 47 -2.09 -11.27 -0.05
CA LYS A 47 -2.43 -10.48 -1.23
C LYS A 47 -3.69 -9.63 -1.07
N THR A 48 -4.51 -9.92 -0.06
CA THR A 48 -5.84 -9.33 0.13
C THR A 48 -5.79 -8.16 1.10
N THR A 49 -5.23 -8.33 2.30
CA THR A 49 -5.14 -7.28 3.32
C THR A 49 -4.19 -7.67 4.47
N ASP A 50 -4.01 -6.76 5.42
CA ASP A 50 -3.29 -7.02 6.66
C ASP A 50 -4.24 -7.27 7.83
N ILE A 51 -3.82 -8.14 8.76
CA ILE A 51 -4.56 -8.44 10.00
C ILE A 51 -3.61 -8.54 11.17
N ARG A 52 -4.06 -8.06 12.33
CA ARG A 52 -3.34 -8.23 13.58
C ARG A 52 -3.60 -9.62 14.14
N ALA A 53 -2.56 -10.27 14.65
CA ALA A 53 -2.68 -11.48 15.46
C ALA A 53 -1.99 -11.32 16.81
N ILE A 54 -2.53 -11.95 17.85
CA ILE A 54 -2.08 -11.79 19.24
C ILE A 54 -1.96 -13.17 19.90
N ALA A 55 -0.85 -13.41 20.60
CA ALA A 55 -0.70 -14.55 21.51
C ALA A 55 -0.66 -14.06 22.95
N PHE A 56 -1.26 -14.82 23.85
CA PHE A 56 -1.31 -14.55 25.29
C PHE A 56 -0.74 -15.71 26.09
N GLY A 57 -0.20 -15.44 27.28
CA GLY A 57 0.19 -16.48 28.24
C GLY A 57 1.14 -17.51 27.64
N ASP A 58 0.76 -18.79 27.71
CA ASP A 58 1.57 -19.92 27.25
C ASP A 58 1.77 -19.93 25.72
N ASP A 59 0.84 -19.36 24.95
CA ASP A 59 0.99 -19.24 23.49
C ASP A 59 2.12 -18.27 23.11
N VAL A 60 2.49 -17.35 24.00
CA VAL A 60 3.68 -16.51 23.81
C VAL A 60 4.93 -17.38 23.77
N ASP A 61 5.09 -18.26 24.76
CA ASP A 61 6.28 -19.12 24.86
C ASP A 61 6.38 -20.07 23.67
N ARG A 62 5.22 -20.58 23.22
CA ARG A 62 5.15 -21.50 22.09
C ARG A 62 5.47 -20.81 20.76
N LEU A 63 4.89 -19.63 20.49
CA LEU A 63 4.87 -19.05 19.14
C LEU A 63 5.91 -17.95 18.91
N PHE A 64 6.41 -17.29 19.96
CA PHE A 64 7.23 -16.09 19.82
C PHE A 64 8.54 -16.33 19.06
N SER A 65 9.22 -17.46 19.33
CA SER A 65 10.47 -17.83 18.65
C SER A 65 10.25 -18.35 17.22
N GLN A 66 9.07 -18.91 16.95
CA GLN A 66 8.71 -19.50 15.67
C GLN A 66 8.36 -18.43 14.62
N LEU A 67 7.57 -17.42 14.98
CA LEU A 67 7.15 -16.35 14.07
C LEU A 67 8.24 -15.29 13.91
N LYS A 68 8.84 -15.21 12.74
CA LYS A 68 9.92 -14.27 12.40
C LYS A 68 9.44 -13.24 11.39
N VAL A 69 9.81 -11.97 11.62
CA VAL A 69 9.48 -10.86 10.72
C VAL A 69 10.07 -11.12 9.34
N LYS A 70 9.31 -10.82 8.28
CA LYS A 70 9.55 -11.09 6.84
C LYS A 70 9.35 -12.53 6.39
N HIS A 71 9.22 -13.50 7.30
CA HIS A 71 8.99 -14.90 6.94
C HIS A 71 7.50 -15.14 6.63
N VAL A 72 7.24 -16.17 5.82
CA VAL A 72 5.90 -16.57 5.38
C VAL A 72 5.49 -17.84 6.13
N TYR A 73 4.26 -17.89 6.59
CA TYR A 73 3.72 -19.03 7.33
C TYR A 73 2.35 -19.41 6.78
N ASN A 74 2.11 -20.71 6.69
CA ASN A 74 0.75 -21.22 6.69
C ASN A 74 0.28 -21.27 8.15
N ILE A 75 -0.80 -20.56 8.45
CA ILE A 75 -1.37 -20.41 9.79
C ILE A 75 -2.76 -21.02 9.76
N LYS A 76 -3.06 -21.89 10.72
CA LYS A 76 -4.34 -22.55 10.87
C LYS A 76 -4.89 -22.38 12.26
N ASN A 77 -6.20 -22.26 12.34
CA ASN A 77 -6.96 -22.13 13.57
C ASN A 77 -6.58 -20.90 14.42
N GLY A 78 -7.42 -20.65 15.41
CA GLY A 78 -7.38 -19.45 16.23
C GLY A 78 -8.76 -18.80 16.23
N GLU A 79 -8.96 -17.89 17.16
CA GLU A 79 -10.23 -17.21 17.31
C GLU A 79 -10.21 -15.91 16.49
N ILE A 80 -11.24 -15.66 15.68
CA ILE A 80 -11.41 -14.41 14.95
C ILE A 80 -12.35 -13.50 15.75
N LYS A 81 -11.81 -12.41 16.31
CA LYS A 81 -12.57 -11.45 17.12
C LYS A 81 -12.58 -10.08 16.47
N LYS A 82 -13.63 -9.29 16.75
CA LYS A 82 -13.70 -7.91 16.30
C LYS A 82 -12.52 -7.11 16.88
N ALA A 83 -11.83 -6.36 16.03
CA ALA A 83 -10.63 -5.63 16.41
C ALA A 83 -10.96 -4.47 17.34
N ASP A 84 -10.19 -4.33 18.43
CA ASP A 84 -10.20 -3.12 19.23
C ASP A 84 -9.34 -2.04 18.54
N LYS A 85 -9.99 -1.14 17.81
CA LYS A 85 -9.33 -0.06 17.06
C LYS A 85 -8.62 0.97 17.95
N ALA A 86 -8.74 0.90 19.28
CA ALA A 86 -7.90 1.68 20.18
C ALA A 86 -6.44 1.16 20.22
N TYR A 87 -6.24 -0.13 19.93
CA TYR A 87 -4.93 -0.79 19.96
C TYR A 87 -4.52 -1.41 18.62
N ASN A 88 -5.48 -1.61 17.71
CA ASN A 88 -5.28 -2.23 16.42
C ASN A 88 -5.40 -1.20 15.29
N ASN A 89 -4.29 -0.97 14.59
CA ASN A 89 -4.21 -0.05 13.44
C ASN A 89 -4.23 -0.78 12.08
N THR A 90 -4.43 -2.10 12.03
CA THR A 90 -4.55 -2.81 10.75
C THR A 90 -5.87 -2.47 10.05
N LYS A 91 -5.90 -2.67 8.74
CA LYS A 91 -7.08 -2.34 7.92
C LYS A 91 -8.26 -3.25 8.25
N HIS A 92 -8.00 -4.51 8.58
CA HIS A 92 -9.05 -5.48 8.91
C HIS A 92 -9.83 -5.11 10.18
N ASP A 93 -11.15 -5.32 10.19
CA ASP A 93 -12.04 -5.04 11.32
C ASP A 93 -12.09 -6.14 12.39
N TYR A 94 -11.29 -7.17 12.18
CA TYR A 94 -11.11 -8.31 13.06
C TYR A 94 -9.62 -8.53 13.31
N GLU A 95 -9.31 -9.28 14.35
CA GLU A 95 -7.98 -9.74 14.70
C GLU A 95 -8.01 -11.22 15.09
N ILE A 96 -6.87 -11.88 14.90
CA ILE A 96 -6.68 -13.28 15.25
C ILE A 96 -6.17 -13.35 16.69
N ILE A 97 -6.85 -14.12 17.54
CA ILE A 97 -6.30 -14.53 18.84
C ILE A 97 -5.77 -15.95 18.68
N PHE A 98 -4.45 -16.09 18.76
CA PHE A 98 -3.82 -17.39 18.80
C PHE A 98 -4.21 -18.11 20.08
N ASN A 99 -4.43 -19.42 19.96
CA ASN A 99 -4.79 -20.28 21.07
C ASN A 99 -4.04 -21.62 20.94
N SER A 100 -4.29 -22.53 21.87
CA SER A 100 -3.63 -23.84 21.92
C SER A 100 -3.83 -24.71 20.67
N SER A 101 -4.86 -24.47 19.86
CA SER A 101 -5.10 -25.21 18.61
C SER A 101 -4.48 -24.55 17.38
N THR A 102 -3.93 -23.34 17.50
CA THR A 102 -3.24 -22.65 16.39
C THR A 102 -2.01 -23.43 15.95
N ILE A 103 -1.93 -23.73 14.66
CA ILE A 103 -0.79 -24.39 14.01
C ILE A 103 -0.12 -23.38 13.07
N ILE A 104 1.21 -23.28 13.14
CA ILE A 104 2.02 -22.46 12.23
C ILE A 104 3.08 -23.32 11.55
N ILE A 105 3.17 -23.21 10.23
CA ILE A 105 4.15 -23.93 9.42
C ILE A 105 4.85 -22.92 8.52
N GLU A 106 6.15 -22.75 8.71
CA GLU A 106 6.96 -21.86 7.87
C GLU A 106 6.97 -22.34 6.41
N ARG A 107 6.86 -21.39 5.48
CA ARG A 107 6.85 -21.65 4.04
C ARG A 107 8.01 -20.91 3.39
N PHE A 108 8.77 -21.64 2.57
CA PHE A 108 9.91 -21.11 1.82
C PHE A 108 9.54 -20.94 0.34
N GLY A 109 10.21 -20.01 -0.34
CA GLY A 109 10.04 -19.78 -1.78
C GLY A 109 8.76 -19.05 -2.21
N VAL A 110 7.96 -18.53 -1.26
CA VAL A 110 6.74 -17.76 -1.56
C VAL A 110 7.11 -16.31 -1.85
N THR A 111 7.04 -15.92 -3.13
CA THR A 111 7.48 -14.60 -3.63
C THR A 111 6.33 -13.63 -3.90
N ASP A 112 5.10 -14.12 -3.96
CA ASP A 112 3.90 -13.40 -4.41
C ASP A 112 3.11 -12.75 -3.27
N ILE A 113 3.58 -12.88 -2.02
CA ILE A 113 3.03 -12.17 -0.86
C ILE A 113 3.77 -10.83 -0.67
N PRO A 114 3.08 -9.70 -0.43
CA PRO A 114 3.70 -8.39 -0.24
C PRO A 114 4.69 -8.33 0.95
N SER A 115 5.75 -7.52 0.83
CA SER A 115 6.73 -7.28 1.93
C SER A 115 6.44 -6.01 2.73
N HIS A 116 5.41 -5.27 2.34
CA HIS A 116 4.93 -4.05 2.98
C HIS A 116 3.40 -4.02 2.91
N PRO A 117 2.74 -3.18 3.72
CA PRO A 117 1.30 -2.94 3.62
C PRO A 117 0.90 -2.48 2.22
N GLN A 118 -0.36 -2.70 1.84
CA GLN A 118 -0.88 -2.20 0.57
C GLN A 118 -0.84 -0.66 0.54
N LEU A 119 -0.03 -0.13 -0.37
CA LEU A 119 0.20 1.31 -0.51
C LEU A 119 -0.94 1.94 -1.30
N LYS A 120 -1.34 3.15 -0.92
CA LYS A 120 -2.25 4.01 -1.66
C LYS A 120 -1.46 5.05 -2.44
N THR A 121 -1.95 5.38 -3.63
CA THR A 121 -1.44 6.49 -4.43
C THR A 121 -1.64 7.83 -3.73
N ILE A 122 -0.87 8.83 -4.12
CA ILE A 122 -0.97 10.17 -3.55
C ILE A 122 -2.31 10.82 -3.86
N GLU A 123 -2.89 10.60 -5.04
CA GLU A 123 -4.24 11.09 -5.35
C GLU A 123 -5.29 10.62 -4.32
N HIS A 124 -5.17 9.39 -3.83
CA HIS A 124 -6.12 8.83 -2.85
C HIS A 124 -6.10 9.62 -1.53
N VAL A 125 -5.02 10.33 -1.19
CA VAL A 125 -4.98 11.25 -0.02
C VAL A 125 -6.17 12.21 -0.06
N PHE A 126 -6.50 12.73 -1.23
CA PHE A 126 -7.49 13.80 -1.39
C PHE A 126 -8.93 13.32 -1.22
N SER A 127 -9.21 12.03 -1.44
CA SER A 127 -10.52 11.42 -1.18
C SER A 127 -10.65 10.84 0.23
N MET A 128 -9.55 10.67 0.97
CA MET A 128 -9.57 10.07 2.32
C MET A 128 -10.15 11.00 3.39
N VAL A 129 -10.83 10.41 4.37
CA VAL A 129 -11.41 11.13 5.52
C VAL A 129 -10.30 11.62 6.44
N VAL A 130 -10.42 12.86 6.94
CA VAL A 130 -9.45 13.46 7.87
C VAL A 130 -9.38 12.63 9.16
N LYS A 131 -8.20 12.55 9.77
CA LYS A 131 -7.83 11.72 10.94
C LYS A 131 -7.69 10.22 10.66
N THR A 132 -7.92 9.75 9.43
CA THR A 132 -7.59 8.36 9.04
C THR A 132 -6.09 8.20 8.76
N LEU A 133 -5.63 6.95 8.66
CA LEU A 133 -4.25 6.60 8.38
C LEU A 133 -4.07 6.14 6.92
N ILE A 134 -2.95 6.50 6.32
CA ILE A 134 -2.54 6.10 4.97
C ILE A 134 -1.15 5.46 5.00
N ASP A 135 -0.98 4.43 4.18
CA ASP A 135 0.31 3.89 3.78
C ASP A 135 0.57 4.33 2.34
N THR A 136 1.68 4.99 2.06
CA THR A 136 2.02 5.52 0.73
C THR A 136 3.53 5.54 0.49
N ILE A 137 3.92 5.72 -0.76
CA ILE A 137 5.32 5.86 -1.19
C ILE A 137 5.39 6.87 -2.32
N GLY A 138 6.45 7.65 -2.37
CA GLY A 138 6.66 8.60 -3.46
C GLY A 138 8.10 9.08 -3.53
N VAL A 139 8.39 9.88 -4.54
CA VAL A 139 9.65 10.58 -4.72
C VAL A 139 9.61 11.89 -3.95
N ILE A 140 10.68 12.19 -3.22
CA ILE A 140 10.86 13.47 -2.56
C ILE A 140 11.15 14.53 -3.64
N ILE A 141 10.23 15.48 -3.81
CA ILE A 141 10.37 16.60 -4.75
C ILE A 141 11.09 17.78 -4.12
N LYS A 142 10.78 18.05 -2.86
CA LYS A 142 11.32 19.21 -2.13
C LYS A 142 11.42 18.87 -0.66
N ILE A 143 12.51 19.31 -0.02
CA ILE A 143 12.70 19.26 1.43
C ILE A 143 12.85 20.70 1.92
N GLU A 144 11.99 21.15 2.83
CA GLU A 144 12.13 22.46 3.46
C GLU A 144 13.01 22.40 4.70
N ASP A 145 13.55 23.54 5.14
CA ASP A 145 14.29 23.64 6.39
C ASP A 145 13.38 23.42 7.61
N PRO A 146 13.86 22.77 8.70
CA PRO A 146 13.11 22.69 9.95
C PRO A 146 12.66 24.06 10.44
N GLN A 147 11.40 24.16 10.82
CA GLN A 147 10.81 25.34 11.44
C GLN A 147 10.39 25.02 12.87
N GLU A 148 10.49 26.01 13.75
CA GLU A 148 9.92 25.92 15.08
C GLU A 148 8.45 26.36 15.06
N LYS A 149 7.60 25.59 15.73
CA LYS A 149 6.16 25.85 15.86
C LYS A 149 5.79 26.01 17.32
N ASN A 150 5.20 27.16 17.63
CA ASN A 150 4.74 27.55 18.96
C ASN A 150 5.83 27.49 20.05
N GLY A 151 7.11 27.65 19.68
CA GLY A 151 8.25 27.63 20.63
C GLY A 151 8.49 26.28 21.34
N LYS A 152 7.91 25.18 20.83
CA LYS A 152 7.97 23.88 21.49
C LYS A 152 8.20 22.71 20.54
N HIS A 153 7.51 22.72 19.40
CA HIS A 153 7.57 21.63 18.43
C HIS A 153 8.41 22.04 17.24
N LYS A 154 9.14 21.10 16.67
CA LYS A 154 9.82 21.32 15.38
C LYS A 154 9.04 20.62 14.28
N LEU A 155 8.92 21.26 13.12
CA LEU A 155 8.33 20.65 11.95
C LEU A 155 9.25 20.79 10.74
N ARG A 156 9.14 19.85 9.82
CA ARG A 156 9.78 19.93 8.50
C ARG A 156 8.76 19.52 7.46
N ASN A 157 8.55 20.35 6.44
CA ASN A 157 7.65 20.01 5.34
C ASN A 157 8.45 19.41 4.18
N ILE A 158 7.84 18.43 3.54
CA ILE A 158 8.36 17.71 2.38
C ILE A 158 7.25 17.66 1.35
N ILE A 159 7.58 17.87 0.07
CA ILE A 159 6.66 17.57 -1.03
C ILE A 159 7.00 16.16 -1.53
N LEU A 160 6.03 15.26 -1.44
CA LEU A 160 6.13 13.90 -1.94
C LEU A 160 5.27 13.77 -3.21
N ALA A 161 5.76 13.06 -4.24
CA ALA A 161 5.02 12.87 -5.48
C ALA A 161 5.10 11.43 -6.01
N ASP A 162 4.08 11.04 -6.77
CA ASP A 162 4.01 9.81 -7.56
C ASP A 162 3.39 10.13 -8.92
N HIS A 163 3.13 9.09 -9.71
CA HIS A 163 2.50 9.23 -11.04
C HIS A 163 1.10 9.84 -11.02
N THR A 164 0.42 9.91 -9.86
CA THR A 164 -0.94 10.41 -9.71
C THR A 164 -1.01 11.84 -9.18
N GLY A 165 0.03 12.33 -8.50
CA GLY A 165 0.05 13.70 -7.99
C GLY A 165 1.14 13.98 -6.97
N GLN A 166 0.96 15.07 -6.23
CA GLN A 166 1.86 15.51 -5.16
C GLN A 166 1.10 15.85 -3.89
N VAL A 167 1.75 15.69 -2.73
CA VAL A 167 1.17 15.96 -1.42
C VAL A 167 2.21 16.54 -0.46
N ASP A 168 1.78 17.50 0.35
CA ASP A 168 2.57 17.98 1.48
C ASP A 168 2.59 16.95 2.61
N VAL A 169 3.80 16.64 3.05
CA VAL A 169 4.08 15.77 4.20
C VAL A 169 4.73 16.62 5.29
N THR A 170 4.16 16.62 6.49
CA THR A 170 4.74 17.30 7.66
C THR A 170 5.34 16.26 8.61
N LEU A 171 6.65 16.36 8.81
CA LEU A 171 7.39 15.65 9.85
C LEU A 171 7.40 16.47 11.14
N TRP A 172 7.44 15.79 12.29
CA TRP A 172 7.41 16.42 13.61
C TRP A 172 8.57 15.99 14.51
N ASP A 173 9.04 16.93 15.32
CA ASP A 173 10.03 16.74 16.38
C ASP A 173 11.26 15.97 15.91
N SER A 174 11.59 14.82 16.52
CA SER A 174 12.77 14.02 16.12
C SER A 174 12.72 13.58 14.65
N LYS A 175 11.52 13.27 14.13
CA LYS A 175 11.37 12.95 12.70
C LYS A 175 11.61 14.16 11.81
N ALA A 176 11.48 15.38 12.30
CA ALA A 176 11.81 16.59 11.55
C ALA A 176 13.29 16.96 11.66
N THR A 177 13.91 16.79 12.84
CA THR A 177 15.32 17.15 13.04
C THR A 177 16.29 16.13 12.47
N ASP A 178 15.96 14.85 12.63
CA ASP A 178 16.87 13.74 12.31
C ASP A 178 16.65 13.23 10.87
N PHE A 179 15.73 13.87 10.13
CA PHE A 179 15.44 13.50 8.75
C PHE A 179 16.66 13.71 7.87
N ASN A 180 17.16 12.60 7.34
CA ASN A 180 18.35 12.55 6.50
C ASN A 180 18.00 11.83 5.19
N ALA A 181 17.56 12.61 4.20
CA ALA A 181 17.31 12.20 2.83
C ALA A 181 17.59 13.39 1.91
N LYS A 182 17.64 13.14 0.61
CA LYS A 182 17.80 14.15 -0.43
C LYS A 182 16.55 14.23 -1.29
N GLU A 183 16.41 15.32 -2.04
CA GLU A 183 15.49 15.32 -3.17
C GLU A 183 15.83 14.15 -4.11
N GLU A 184 14.82 13.64 -4.81
CA GLU A 184 14.89 12.48 -5.71
C GLU A 184 15.01 11.11 -4.99
N ASP A 185 15.26 11.09 -3.67
CA ASP A 185 15.12 9.86 -2.87
C ASP A 185 13.66 9.39 -2.83
N ILE A 186 13.47 8.08 -2.69
CA ILE A 186 12.15 7.48 -2.50
C ILE A 186 11.86 7.43 -1.00
N MET A 187 10.68 7.88 -0.60
CA MET A 187 10.24 7.84 0.79
C MET A 187 8.94 7.06 0.89
N SER A 188 8.91 6.06 1.77
CA SER A 188 7.68 5.41 2.20
C SER A 188 7.19 5.98 3.53
N ILE A 189 5.88 6.04 3.69
CA ILE A 189 5.19 6.46 4.90
C ILE A 189 4.15 5.40 5.21
N ILE A 190 4.32 4.69 6.32
CA ILE A 190 3.36 3.72 6.83
C ILE A 190 2.68 4.31 8.07
N GLY A 191 1.35 4.34 8.07
CA GLY A 191 0.54 4.94 9.12
C GLY A 191 0.65 6.46 9.20
N GLY A 192 0.78 7.15 8.07
CA GLY A 192 0.70 8.62 8.00
C GLY A 192 -0.72 9.10 8.28
N LYS A 193 -0.90 10.17 9.05
CA LYS A 193 -2.23 10.67 9.41
C LYS A 193 -2.72 11.73 8.43
N ILE A 194 -3.89 11.53 7.84
CA ILE A 194 -4.53 12.56 7.01
C ILE A 194 -4.98 13.72 7.89
N ILE A 195 -4.49 14.91 7.59
CA ILE A 195 -4.89 16.15 8.25
C ILE A 195 -5.41 17.14 7.22
N ASP A 196 -6.26 18.07 7.67
CA ASP A 196 -6.61 19.26 6.91
C ASP A 196 -5.87 20.45 7.52
N TYR A 197 -5.19 21.22 6.67
CA TYR A 197 -4.62 22.50 7.04
C TYR A 197 -4.92 23.54 5.98
N LYS A 198 -5.72 24.54 6.35
CA LYS A 198 -6.20 25.61 5.45
C LYS A 198 -6.95 25.04 4.23
N ASN A 199 -7.84 24.07 4.44
CA ASN A 199 -8.63 23.40 3.41
C ASN A 199 -7.82 22.58 2.40
N VAL A 200 -6.56 22.28 2.72
CA VAL A 200 -5.70 21.39 1.93
C VAL A 200 -5.38 20.16 2.75
N LYS A 201 -5.66 18.98 2.18
CA LYS A 201 -5.30 17.71 2.81
C LYS A 201 -3.80 17.47 2.70
N LYS A 202 -3.21 17.06 3.83
CA LYS A 202 -1.78 16.77 3.98
C LYS A 202 -1.58 15.46 4.74
N ILE A 203 -0.38 14.92 4.65
CA ILE A 203 0.02 13.77 5.47
C ILE A 203 0.85 14.28 6.65
N SER A 204 0.41 14.00 7.86
CA SER A 204 1.15 14.27 9.09
C SER A 204 1.83 12.98 9.57
N VAL A 205 3.16 12.98 9.67
CA VAL A 205 3.93 11.85 10.16
C VAL A 205 4.03 11.93 11.68
N THR A 206 3.28 11.09 12.37
CA THR A 206 3.22 11.07 13.83
C THR A 206 4.29 10.14 14.41
N LEU A 207 4.38 10.07 15.75
CA LEU A 207 5.30 9.15 16.43
C LEU A 207 5.07 7.68 16.04
N SER A 208 3.82 7.29 15.78
CA SER A 208 3.46 5.92 15.37
C SER A 208 3.72 5.64 13.90
N SER A 209 3.92 6.66 13.07
CA SER A 209 4.20 6.49 11.64
C SER A 209 5.62 5.96 11.45
N LYS A 210 5.80 5.02 10.52
CA LYS A 210 7.12 4.55 10.07
C LYS A 210 7.46 5.24 8.76
N VAL A 211 8.69 5.73 8.69
CA VAL A 211 9.25 6.34 7.48
C VAL A 211 10.51 5.57 7.14
N GLU A 212 10.62 5.15 5.88
CA GLU A 212 11.81 4.48 5.34
C GLU A 212 12.22 5.17 4.05
N ILE A 213 13.52 5.50 3.95
CA ILE A 213 14.13 6.12 2.78
C ILE A 213 14.77 5.04 1.92
N ASN A 214 14.47 5.07 0.63
CA ASN A 214 14.86 4.09 -0.38
C ASN A 214 14.58 2.64 0.07
N PRO A 215 13.32 2.31 0.43
CA PRO A 215 12.99 0.95 0.85
C PRO A 215 13.25 -0.04 -0.29
N ARG A 216 13.61 -1.29 0.05
CA ARG A 216 13.90 -2.33 -0.95
C ARG A 216 12.61 -3.01 -1.45
N TRP A 217 11.75 -2.24 -2.12
CA TRP A 217 10.48 -2.70 -2.69
C TRP A 217 10.46 -2.49 -4.21
N ASN A 218 9.54 -3.15 -4.91
CA ASN A 218 9.43 -3.03 -6.37
C ASN A 218 8.98 -1.61 -6.78
N GLU A 219 8.09 -1.02 -5.98
CA GLU A 219 7.56 0.34 -6.12
C GLU A 219 8.66 1.39 -6.11
N THR A 220 9.73 1.16 -5.35
CA THR A 220 10.90 2.04 -5.30
C THR A 220 11.54 2.17 -6.67
N LEU A 221 11.79 1.05 -7.35
CA LEU A 221 12.39 1.06 -8.68
C LEU A 221 11.44 1.70 -9.71
N ASN A 222 10.15 1.40 -9.61
CA ASN A 222 9.13 1.98 -10.49
C ASN A 222 9.07 3.51 -10.37
N LEU A 223 9.08 4.04 -9.14
CA LEU A 223 9.08 5.49 -8.89
C LEU A 223 10.37 6.16 -9.36
N GLN A 224 11.54 5.54 -9.13
CA GLN A 224 12.81 6.05 -9.63
C GLN A 224 12.82 6.17 -11.16
N ASN A 225 12.31 5.15 -11.86
CA ASN A 225 12.24 5.14 -13.32
C ASN A 225 11.24 6.20 -13.82
N TRP A 226 10.07 6.29 -13.20
CA TRP A 226 9.07 7.32 -13.50
C TRP A 226 9.66 8.73 -13.35
N TYR A 227 10.32 9.02 -12.23
CA TYR A 227 10.83 10.35 -11.95
C TYR A 227 11.97 10.77 -12.89
N LYS A 228 12.87 9.83 -13.26
CA LYS A 228 13.92 10.08 -14.26
C LYS A 228 13.36 10.50 -15.63
N GLY A 229 12.20 9.97 -16.01
CA GLY A 229 11.50 10.36 -17.25
C GLY A 229 10.66 11.63 -17.11
N PHE A 230 10.49 12.17 -15.89
CA PHE A 230 9.62 13.29 -15.61
C PHE A 230 10.39 14.62 -15.73
N GLU A 231 10.23 15.34 -16.83
CA GLU A 231 10.84 16.67 -16.99
C GLU A 231 10.34 17.65 -15.91
N LYS A 232 11.28 18.24 -15.15
CA LYS A 232 11.04 19.16 -13.99
C LYS A 232 10.04 20.31 -14.25
N LYS A 233 9.72 20.65 -15.51
CA LYS A 233 8.72 21.68 -15.89
C LYS A 233 7.26 21.30 -15.62
N LYS A 234 6.92 20.01 -15.50
CA LYS A 234 5.51 19.56 -15.33
C LYS A 234 5.00 19.65 -13.87
N LEU A 235 5.90 19.79 -12.89
CA LEU A 235 5.56 19.88 -11.45
C LEU A 235 4.74 21.14 -11.10
N LEU A 236 4.95 22.25 -11.82
CA LEU A 236 4.23 23.52 -11.60
C LEU A 236 2.76 23.47 -12.10
N ASN A 237 2.44 22.58 -13.03
CA ASN A 237 1.07 22.45 -13.55
C ASN A 237 0.16 21.61 -12.66
N LEU A 238 0.72 20.71 -11.83
CA LEU A 238 -0.04 19.88 -10.89
C LEU A 238 -0.50 20.67 -9.65
N SER A 239 0.19 21.75 -9.28
CA SER A 239 -0.25 22.66 -8.20
C SER A 239 -1.52 23.46 -8.55
N GLN A 240 -1.84 23.63 -9.84
CA GLN A 240 -3.01 24.41 -10.27
C GLN A 240 -4.32 23.61 -10.28
N VAL A 241 -4.24 22.27 -10.30
CA VAL A 241 -5.44 21.42 -10.26
C VAL A 241 -6.06 21.36 -8.84
N SER A 242 -5.30 21.71 -7.79
CA SER A 242 -5.80 21.72 -6.40
C SER A 242 -6.41 23.06 -5.95
N VAL A 243 -6.43 24.09 -6.80
CA VAL A 243 -7.00 25.41 -6.48
C VAL A 243 -7.93 25.82 -7.62
N GLY A 244 -9.16 25.31 -7.58
CA GLY A 244 -10.10 25.43 -8.70
C GLY A 244 -11.55 25.56 -8.28
N SER A 245 -11.86 26.31 -7.22
CA SER A 245 -13.19 26.90 -7.05
C SER A 245 -13.11 28.20 -6.26
N GLN A 246 -13.55 29.27 -6.94
CA GLN A 246 -13.82 30.64 -6.45
C GLN A 246 -12.61 31.59 -6.32
N GLU A 247 -12.38 32.40 -7.37
CA GLU A 247 -12.72 33.84 -7.40
C GLU A 247 -12.30 34.45 -8.74
N LEU A 248 -13.27 34.87 -9.56
CA LEU A 248 -13.08 35.69 -10.75
C LEU A 248 -13.82 37.00 -10.49
N ASN A 249 -13.08 38.06 -10.16
CA ASN A 249 -13.38 39.41 -10.63
C ASN A 249 -12.19 40.36 -10.48
N MET A 250 -11.98 41.12 -11.56
CA MET A 250 -11.13 42.30 -11.72
C MET A 250 -9.62 42.08 -11.84
N PHE A 251 -9.14 41.95 -13.08
CA PHE A 251 -8.20 42.88 -13.73
C PHE A 251 -8.04 42.47 -15.21
N GLU A 252 -8.84 43.08 -16.10
CA GLU A 252 -8.56 43.06 -17.54
C GLU A 252 -7.58 44.18 -17.89
N ASN A 253 -6.43 43.84 -18.49
CA ASN A 253 -6.17 44.23 -19.88
C ASN A 253 -4.79 43.76 -20.39
N SER A 254 -4.78 43.30 -21.66
CA SER A 254 -3.67 43.09 -22.59
C SER A 254 -2.86 41.77 -22.64
N GLN A 255 -3.05 40.79 -21.75
CA GLN A 255 -2.44 39.45 -21.90
C GLN A 255 -3.40 38.32 -22.38
N SER A 256 -4.69 38.60 -22.53
CA SER A 256 -5.71 37.56 -22.76
C SER A 256 -5.69 36.90 -24.14
N PHE A 257 -5.16 37.55 -25.18
CA PHE A 257 -5.18 37.00 -26.54
C PHE A 257 -4.06 35.98 -26.83
N ARG A 258 -2.89 36.05 -26.16
CA ARG A 258 -1.82 35.04 -26.34
C ARG A 258 -2.10 33.77 -25.54
N ASN A 259 -2.58 33.92 -24.31
CA ASN A 259 -2.83 32.78 -23.43
C ASN A 259 -4.02 31.93 -23.89
N LYS A 260 -5.03 32.52 -24.53
CA LYS A 260 -6.19 31.77 -25.06
C LYS A 260 -5.78 30.80 -26.19
N THR A 261 -4.90 31.23 -27.08
CA THR A 261 -4.39 30.38 -28.18
C THR A 261 -3.48 29.26 -27.68
N GLU A 262 -2.71 29.51 -26.61
CA GLU A 262 -1.84 28.51 -26.00
C GLU A 262 -2.64 27.47 -25.21
N TYR A 263 -3.69 27.89 -24.50
CA TYR A 263 -4.61 27.00 -23.79
C TYR A 263 -5.40 26.10 -24.76
N GLU A 264 -5.87 26.65 -25.88
CA GLU A 264 -6.53 25.86 -26.94
C GLU A 264 -5.59 24.82 -27.56
N ARG A 265 -4.30 25.15 -27.77
CA ARG A 265 -3.29 24.18 -28.24
C ARG A 265 -3.03 23.09 -27.21
N ILE A 266 -2.97 23.41 -25.92
CA ILE A 266 -2.79 22.43 -24.84
C ILE A 266 -4.00 21.50 -24.76
N LEU A 267 -5.23 22.03 -24.81
CA LEU A 267 -6.44 21.22 -24.83
C LEU A 267 -6.52 20.32 -26.06
N GLN A 268 -6.09 20.82 -27.22
CA GLN A 268 -6.05 20.03 -28.45
C GLN A 268 -4.98 18.93 -28.40
N GLN A 269 -3.81 19.21 -27.80
CA GLN A 269 -2.77 18.22 -27.56
C GLN A 269 -3.22 17.15 -26.55
N MET A 270 -3.85 17.54 -25.44
CA MET A 270 -4.40 16.60 -24.46
C MET A 270 -5.47 15.70 -25.09
N LYS A 271 -6.31 16.25 -25.98
CA LYS A 271 -7.32 15.48 -26.71
C LYS A 271 -6.71 14.50 -27.70
N ILE A 272 -5.57 14.83 -28.31
CA ILE A 272 -4.78 13.94 -29.17
C ILE A 272 -4.16 12.82 -28.31
N ASP A 273 -3.62 13.15 -27.14
CA ASP A 273 -3.00 12.19 -26.24
C ASP A 273 -4.04 11.18 -25.68
N ASP A 274 -5.25 11.64 -25.33
CA ASP A 274 -6.37 10.79 -24.88
C ASP A 274 -6.85 9.81 -25.98
N ASP A 275 -6.89 10.26 -27.23
CA ASP A 275 -7.26 9.42 -28.37
C ASP A 275 -6.19 8.36 -28.66
N LEU A 276 -4.90 8.73 -28.53
CA LEU A 276 -3.78 7.80 -28.65
C LEU A 276 -3.77 6.75 -27.53
N ILE A 277 -4.04 7.16 -26.29
CA ILE A 277 -4.18 6.25 -25.14
C ILE A 277 -5.37 5.32 -25.34
N SER A 278 -6.51 5.84 -25.77
CA SER A 278 -7.73 5.07 -26.02
C SER A 278 -7.53 4.04 -27.14
N LYS A 279 -6.82 4.42 -28.22
CA LYS A 279 -6.43 3.50 -29.28
C LYS A 279 -5.48 2.41 -28.79
N ARG A 280 -4.49 2.75 -27.96
CA ARG A 280 -3.56 1.75 -27.39
C ARG A 280 -4.25 0.80 -26.41
N LEU A 281 -5.21 1.29 -25.63
CA LEU A 281 -6.03 0.45 -24.75
C LEU A 281 -6.89 -0.54 -25.54
N LEU A 282 -7.46 -0.10 -26.67
CA LEU A 282 -8.21 -0.98 -27.56
C LEU A 282 -7.31 -2.09 -28.15
N GLU A 283 -6.13 -1.71 -28.66
CA GLU A 283 -5.13 -2.68 -29.17
C GLU A 283 -4.72 -3.70 -28.09
N LEU A 284 -4.51 -3.25 -26.84
CA LEU A 284 -4.15 -4.13 -25.74
C LEU A 284 -5.30 -5.09 -25.36
N ASN A 285 -6.56 -4.64 -25.40
CA ASN A 285 -7.71 -5.51 -25.17
C ASN A 285 -7.85 -6.57 -26.27
N ASP A 286 -7.60 -6.21 -27.53
CA ASP A 286 -7.62 -7.16 -28.65
C ASP A 286 -6.48 -8.20 -28.52
N GLU A 287 -5.29 -7.76 -28.11
CA GLU A 287 -4.16 -8.64 -27.79
C GLU A 287 -4.48 -9.59 -26.63
N GLU A 288 -5.12 -9.09 -25.56
CA GLU A 288 -5.53 -9.88 -24.40
C GLU A 288 -6.54 -10.97 -24.78
N HIS A 289 -7.58 -10.63 -25.54
CA HIS A 289 -8.56 -11.60 -26.04
C HIS A 289 -7.92 -12.69 -26.92
N LYS A 290 -6.94 -12.32 -27.75
CA LYS A 290 -6.19 -13.31 -28.55
C LYS A 290 -5.40 -14.28 -27.67
N ILE A 291 -4.72 -13.76 -26.64
CA ILE A 291 -3.97 -14.58 -25.68
C ILE A 291 -4.91 -15.51 -24.90
N GLU A 292 -6.08 -15.04 -24.49
CA GLU A 292 -7.09 -15.88 -23.82
C GLU A 292 -7.58 -17.02 -24.71
N SER A 293 -7.85 -16.75 -25.98
CA SER A 293 -8.24 -17.77 -26.96
C SER A 293 -7.12 -18.81 -27.14
N GLU A 294 -5.87 -18.36 -27.30
CA GLU A 294 -4.71 -19.27 -27.44
C GLU A 294 -4.51 -20.12 -26.17
N ARG A 295 -4.72 -19.54 -24.97
CA ARG A 295 -4.67 -20.28 -23.70
C ARG A 295 -5.78 -21.32 -23.59
N ALA A 296 -6.98 -21.02 -24.04
CA ALA A 296 -8.09 -21.97 -24.07
C ALA A 296 -7.76 -23.16 -24.98
N ASP A 297 -7.26 -22.91 -26.19
CA ASP A 297 -6.84 -23.95 -27.13
C ASP A 297 -5.72 -24.83 -26.57
N LEU A 298 -4.72 -24.22 -25.92
CA LEU A 298 -3.63 -24.95 -25.26
C LEU A 298 -4.15 -25.82 -24.11
N ASN A 299 -5.13 -25.34 -23.33
CA ASN A 299 -5.75 -26.12 -22.26
C ASN A 299 -6.52 -27.33 -22.82
N PHE A 300 -7.29 -27.16 -23.90
CA PHE A 300 -7.95 -28.28 -24.57
C PHE A 300 -6.96 -29.30 -25.11
N LYS A 301 -5.86 -28.83 -25.74
CA LYS A 301 -4.80 -29.72 -26.24
C LYS A 301 -4.13 -30.49 -25.10
N LYS A 302 -3.85 -29.83 -23.98
CA LYS A 302 -3.29 -30.46 -22.78
C LYS A 302 -4.22 -31.53 -22.20
N GLN A 303 -5.51 -31.24 -22.12
CA GLN A 303 -6.51 -32.19 -21.63
C GLN A 303 -6.60 -33.43 -22.55
N ARG A 304 -6.62 -33.23 -23.88
CA ARG A 304 -6.61 -34.32 -24.85
C ARG A 304 -5.38 -35.21 -24.74
N LEU A 305 -4.19 -34.60 -24.61
CA LEU A 305 -2.94 -35.34 -24.41
C LEU A 305 -2.92 -36.11 -23.08
N SER A 306 -3.53 -35.57 -22.01
CA SER A 306 -3.67 -36.30 -20.75
C SER A 306 -4.54 -37.54 -20.91
N ILE A 307 -5.69 -37.42 -21.58
CA ILE A 307 -6.59 -38.55 -21.83
C ILE A 307 -5.91 -39.62 -22.69
N GLU A 308 -5.17 -39.21 -23.73
CA GLU A 308 -4.42 -40.14 -24.58
C GLU A 308 -3.31 -40.86 -23.82
N ARG A 309 -2.56 -40.13 -22.98
CA ARG A 309 -1.55 -40.72 -22.09
C ARG A 309 -2.16 -41.76 -21.15
N ASP A 310 -3.28 -41.43 -20.50
CA ASP A 310 -3.93 -42.33 -19.54
C ASP A 310 -4.50 -43.58 -20.23
N SER A 311 -5.00 -43.43 -21.47
CA SER A 311 -5.44 -44.56 -22.31
C SER A 311 -4.28 -45.48 -22.72
N ILE A 312 -3.13 -44.92 -23.10
CA ILE A 312 -1.93 -45.71 -23.42
C ILE A 312 -1.43 -46.45 -22.18
N GLN A 313 -1.40 -45.79 -21.02
CA GLN A 313 -0.96 -46.40 -19.76
C GLN A 313 -1.86 -47.59 -19.38
N SER A 314 -3.18 -47.44 -19.48
CA SER A 314 -4.13 -48.53 -19.23
C SER A 314 -4.00 -49.71 -20.19
N ARG A 315 -3.51 -49.49 -21.43
CA ARG A 315 -3.23 -50.57 -22.40
C ARG A 315 -1.89 -51.28 -22.16
N LEU A 316 -0.96 -50.66 -21.46
CA LEU A 316 0.33 -51.26 -21.09
C LEU A 316 0.23 -52.07 -19.79
N GLU A 317 -0.77 -51.79 -18.96
CA GLU A 317 -1.04 -52.49 -17.69
C GLU A 317 -1.95 -53.72 -17.83
N ASN A 318 -2.46 -54.01 -19.04
CA ASN A 318 -3.23 -55.22 -19.40
C ASN A 318 -2.44 -56.10 -20.39
#